data_AF-A0AAU4WQN5-F1
#
_entry.id   AF-A0AAU4WQN5-F1
#
_cell.length_a   1.000
_cell.length_b   1.000
_cell.length_c   1.000
_cell.angle_alpha   90.00
_cell.angle_beta   90.00
_cell.angle_gamma   90.00
#
_symmetry.space_group_name_H-M   'P 1'
#
loop_
_entity.id
_entity.type
_entity.pdbx_description
1 polymer ?
#
loop_
_entity_poly.entity_id
_entity_poly.type
_entity_poly.pdbx_seq_one_letter_code
_entity_poly.pdbx_strand_id
1 'polypeptide(L)'
;MQKNANHTSYSSLVTIGDSFTEGMSDLLPDGSYRGWADVLAGRMAARTPGFRYANLAVRGKLIGQIVDEQVDVAAAMGADVITLVGGLNDTLRPKVDMGRVRGLLEEAVEKLAPACEQLVLMRSPGRNGPVMERFRPRMEELFACIDDLAARHGAVVVDLYGPPALGDPRMWDVDRLHLTAEGHRRVAEAVWQALGHEPEGDWQSVLPPTAPPGWGTRRLADVRFAKQHLVPWIGRRLTGRSSGDGRPAKRPELLPYEAPRG
;
A
#
# COMPACT_ATOMS: atom_id res chain seq x y z
N MET A 1 38.93 -5.68 -10.18
CA MET A 1 37.82 -6.32 -10.94
C MET A 1 36.52 -5.79 -10.36
N GLN A 2 35.95 -4.77 -11.01
CA GLN A 2 34.64 -4.23 -10.66
C GLN A 2 33.61 -5.31 -11.03
N LYS A 3 32.87 -5.83 -10.04
CA LYS A 3 31.66 -6.60 -10.36
C LYS A 3 30.71 -5.62 -11.04
N ASN A 4 30.45 -5.80 -12.33
CA ASN A 4 29.33 -5.16 -12.98
C ASN A 4 28.08 -5.62 -12.23
N ALA A 5 27.54 -4.75 -11.38
CA ALA A 5 26.20 -4.93 -10.86
C ALA A 5 25.27 -4.84 -12.08
N ASN A 6 24.81 -5.98 -12.58
CA ASN A 6 23.67 -6.00 -13.49
C ASN A 6 22.50 -5.42 -12.67
N HIS A 7 22.25 -4.11 -12.80
CA HIS A 7 20.99 -3.53 -12.32
C HIS A 7 19.89 -4.21 -13.13
N THR A 8 19.09 -5.06 -12.47
CA THR A 8 17.87 -5.59 -13.05
C THR A 8 16.99 -4.40 -13.41
N SER A 9 16.80 -4.16 -14.70
CA SER A 9 16.02 -3.03 -15.20
C SER A 9 14.60 -3.52 -15.47
N TYR A 10 13.71 -3.32 -14.50
CA TYR A 10 12.30 -3.61 -14.68
C TYR A 10 11.66 -2.62 -15.69
N SER A 11 10.89 -3.16 -16.61
CA SER A 11 10.18 -2.49 -17.70
C SER A 11 8.68 -2.39 -17.47
N SER A 12 8.14 -3.10 -16.48
CA SER A 12 6.72 -3.03 -16.18
C SER A 12 6.39 -3.26 -14.70
N LEU A 13 5.33 -2.59 -14.24
CA LEU A 13 4.82 -2.67 -12.87
C LEU A 13 3.30 -2.81 -12.87
N VAL A 14 2.80 -3.78 -12.11
CA VAL A 14 1.37 -3.92 -11.80
C VAL A 14 1.19 -3.89 -10.29
N THR A 15 0.27 -3.04 -9.82
CA THR A 15 -0.01 -2.92 -8.39
C THR A 15 -1.45 -3.29 -8.10
N ILE A 16 -1.65 -4.16 -7.12
CA ILE A 16 -2.96 -4.61 -6.67
C ILE A 16 -3.12 -4.37 -5.16
N GLY A 17 -4.37 -4.24 -4.73
CA GLY A 17 -4.68 -4.04 -3.33
C GLY A 17 -5.89 -3.15 -3.08
N ASP A 18 -5.81 -2.42 -1.98
CA ASP A 18 -6.87 -1.59 -1.43
C ASP A 18 -6.57 -0.07 -1.53
N SER A 19 -7.09 0.72 -0.59
CA SER A 19 -6.93 2.18 -0.58
C SER A 19 -5.48 2.62 -0.39
N PHE A 20 -4.65 1.81 0.28
CA PHE A 20 -3.24 2.09 0.45
C PHE A 20 -2.52 2.13 -0.89
N THR A 21 -2.74 1.11 -1.73
CA THR A 21 -2.17 1.01 -3.09
C THR A 21 -2.86 1.94 -4.08
N GLU A 22 -4.17 2.21 -3.92
CA GLU A 22 -4.88 3.19 -4.75
C GLU A 22 -4.28 4.60 -4.59
N GLY A 23 -3.69 4.90 -3.43
CA GLY A 23 -3.03 6.19 -3.17
C GLY A 23 -3.90 7.18 -2.41
N MET A 24 -4.88 6.69 -1.65
CA MET A 24 -5.81 7.54 -0.90
C MET A 24 -5.07 8.59 -0.07
N SER A 25 -5.65 9.79 -0.06
CA SER A 25 -5.19 11.00 0.62
C SER A 25 -3.93 11.70 0.03
N ASP A 26 -3.37 11.21 -1.07
CA ASP A 26 -2.43 11.96 -1.92
C ASP A 26 -3.16 12.53 -3.16
N LEU A 27 -4.05 13.49 -2.92
CA LEU A 27 -4.94 14.07 -3.92
C LEU A 27 -4.20 15.08 -4.82
N LEU A 28 -4.30 14.89 -6.14
CA LEU A 28 -3.81 15.83 -7.14
C LEU A 28 -4.85 16.93 -7.43
N PRO A 29 -4.43 18.07 -8.05
CA PRO A 29 -5.35 19.15 -8.38
C PRO A 29 -6.52 18.76 -9.30
N ASP A 30 -6.34 17.70 -10.11
CA ASP A 30 -7.38 17.15 -10.99
C ASP A 30 -8.38 16.23 -10.25
N GLY A 31 -8.20 16.01 -8.94
CA GLY A 31 -9.04 15.16 -8.12
C GLY A 31 -8.69 13.68 -8.16
N SER A 32 -7.65 13.28 -8.91
CA SER A 32 -7.12 11.92 -8.88
C SER A 32 -6.19 11.70 -7.69
N TYR A 33 -5.95 10.43 -7.34
CA TYR A 33 -4.99 10.06 -6.29
C TYR A 33 -3.71 9.54 -6.91
N ARG A 34 -2.57 10.11 -6.50
CA ARG A 34 -1.24 9.67 -6.94
C ARG A 34 -0.79 8.46 -6.10
N GLY A 35 -0.40 8.68 -4.85
CA GLY A 35 0.02 7.62 -3.94
C GLY A 35 1.37 7.00 -4.27
N TRP A 36 1.84 6.10 -3.40
CA TRP A 36 3.19 5.55 -3.47
C TRP A 36 3.46 4.76 -4.76
N ALA A 37 2.45 4.04 -5.27
CA ALA A 37 2.58 3.21 -6.47
C ALA A 37 2.83 4.07 -7.72
N ASP A 38 2.17 5.22 -7.84
CA ASP A 38 2.36 6.14 -8.97
C ASP A 38 3.68 6.90 -8.86
N VAL A 39 4.12 7.22 -7.63
CA VAL A 39 5.44 7.80 -7.36
C VAL A 39 6.54 6.82 -7.76
N LEU A 40 6.43 5.54 -7.37
CA LEU A 40 7.35 4.48 -7.75
C LEU A 40 7.38 4.30 -9.27
N ALA A 41 6.20 4.16 -9.91
CA ALA A 41 6.09 4.03 -11.35
C ALA A 41 6.72 5.21 -12.09
N GLY A 42 6.59 6.43 -11.56
CA GLY A 42 7.21 7.63 -12.14
C GLY A 42 8.73 7.57 -12.13
N ARG A 43 9.33 7.11 -11.02
CA ARG A 43 10.77 6.92 -10.89
C ARG A 43 11.29 5.83 -11.83
N MET A 44 10.58 4.70 -11.93
CA MET A 44 10.94 3.62 -12.84
C MET A 44 10.84 4.06 -14.31
N ALA A 45 9.76 4.75 -14.69
CA ALA A 45 9.57 5.29 -16.04
C ALA A 45 10.64 6.31 -16.45
N ALA A 46 11.13 7.12 -15.50
CA ALA A 46 12.21 8.07 -15.76
C ALA A 46 13.55 7.39 -16.13
N ARG A 47 13.74 6.13 -15.75
CA ARG A 47 14.96 5.35 -16.03
C ARG A 47 14.79 4.31 -17.14
N THR A 48 13.55 3.91 -17.44
CA THR A 48 13.22 2.87 -18.41
C THR A 48 12.30 3.42 -19.51
N PRO A 49 12.84 3.78 -20.69
CA PRO A 49 12.01 4.18 -21.82
C PRO A 49 10.98 3.10 -22.18
N GLY A 50 9.72 3.51 -22.38
CA GLY A 50 8.63 2.58 -22.69
C GLY A 50 8.10 1.79 -21.48
N PHE A 51 8.46 2.18 -20.25
CA PHE A 51 7.94 1.57 -19.04
C PHE A 51 6.40 1.48 -19.04
N ARG A 52 5.86 0.33 -18.62
CA ARG A 52 4.42 0.10 -18.56
C ARG A 52 3.94 0.01 -17.12
N TYR A 53 2.77 0.59 -16.83
CA TYR A 53 2.22 0.60 -15.48
C TYR A 53 0.72 0.36 -15.46
N ALA A 54 0.26 -0.47 -14.52
CA ALA A 54 -1.14 -0.61 -14.13
C ALA A 54 -1.31 -0.52 -12.60
N ASN A 55 -2.46 0.00 -12.19
CA ASN A 55 -2.87 0.04 -10.79
C ASN A 55 -4.34 -0.40 -10.70
N LEU A 56 -4.51 -1.64 -10.25
CA LEU A 56 -5.80 -2.31 -10.12
C LEU A 56 -6.44 -2.09 -8.74
N ALA A 57 -5.76 -1.39 -7.84
CA ALA A 57 -6.19 -1.26 -6.46
C ALA A 57 -7.45 -0.37 -6.34
N VAL A 58 -8.32 -0.77 -5.43
CA VAL A 58 -9.59 -0.06 -5.16
C VAL A 58 -9.83 0.01 -3.66
N ARG A 59 -10.07 1.22 -3.14
CA ARG A 59 -10.34 1.49 -1.73
C ARG A 59 -11.36 0.57 -1.09
N GLY A 60 -11.07 0.20 0.16
CA GLY A 60 -11.99 -0.53 1.01
C GLY A 60 -12.16 -2.01 0.65
N LYS A 61 -11.41 -2.52 -0.33
CA LYS A 61 -11.38 -3.95 -0.63
C LYS A 61 -10.80 -4.76 0.52
N LEU A 62 -11.36 -5.95 0.68
CA LEU A 62 -10.82 -7.03 1.50
C LEU A 62 -10.01 -8.00 0.65
N ILE A 63 -9.21 -8.85 1.30
CA ILE A 63 -8.37 -9.81 0.57
C ILE A 63 -9.18 -10.72 -0.36
N GLY A 64 -10.39 -11.16 0.03
CA GLY A 64 -11.24 -11.94 -0.86
C GLY A 64 -11.62 -11.21 -2.15
N GLN A 65 -11.95 -9.93 -2.06
CA GLN A 65 -12.28 -9.10 -3.23
C GLN A 65 -11.04 -8.74 -4.08
N ILE A 66 -9.85 -8.79 -3.48
CA ILE A 66 -8.59 -8.63 -4.21
C ILE A 66 -8.31 -9.91 -5.00
N VAL A 67 -8.46 -11.08 -4.37
CA VAL A 67 -8.34 -12.38 -5.04
C VAL A 67 -9.33 -12.49 -6.19
N ASP A 68 -10.61 -12.26 -5.94
CA ASP A 68 -11.68 -12.50 -6.91
C ASP A 68 -11.61 -11.57 -8.14
N GLU A 69 -11.11 -10.33 -7.98
CA GLU A 69 -11.24 -9.30 -9.00
C GLU A 69 -9.91 -8.76 -9.54
N GLN A 70 -8.79 -8.95 -8.84
CA GLN A 70 -7.51 -8.33 -9.22
C GLN A 70 -6.40 -9.35 -9.49
N VAL A 71 -6.37 -10.49 -8.79
CA VAL A 71 -5.24 -11.44 -8.86
C VAL A 71 -5.09 -12.04 -10.26
N ASP A 72 -6.15 -12.63 -10.81
CA ASP A 72 -6.08 -13.27 -12.14
C ASP A 72 -5.83 -12.23 -13.24
N VAL A 73 -6.37 -11.02 -13.09
CA VAL A 73 -6.13 -9.89 -14.00
C VAL A 73 -4.67 -9.47 -13.98
N ALA A 74 -4.06 -9.32 -12.79
CA ALA A 74 -2.66 -8.95 -12.65
C ALA A 74 -1.71 -10.05 -13.16
N ALA A 75 -2.01 -11.32 -12.84
CA ALA A 75 -1.23 -12.46 -13.33
C ALA A 75 -1.23 -12.52 -14.87
N ALA A 76 -2.38 -12.27 -15.50
CA ALA A 76 -2.50 -12.27 -16.96
C ALA A 76 -1.73 -11.15 -17.66
N MET A 77 -1.35 -10.08 -16.95
CA MET A 77 -0.58 -8.96 -17.53
C MET A 77 0.89 -9.28 -17.78
N GLY A 78 1.45 -10.30 -17.10
CA GLY A 78 2.85 -10.72 -17.27
C GLY A 78 3.84 -9.58 -17.04
N ALA A 79 3.66 -8.84 -15.94
CA ALA A 79 4.51 -7.71 -15.60
C ALA A 79 5.79 -8.17 -14.88
N ASP A 80 6.87 -7.40 -15.02
CA ASP A 80 8.16 -7.71 -14.40
C ASP A 80 8.03 -7.64 -12.88
N VAL A 81 7.39 -6.58 -12.37
CA VAL A 81 7.11 -6.42 -10.94
C VAL A 81 5.60 -6.42 -10.68
N ILE A 82 5.17 -7.25 -9.73
CA ILE A 82 3.82 -7.18 -9.16
C ILE A 82 3.92 -6.84 -7.68
N THR A 83 3.13 -5.87 -7.21
CA THR A 83 2.97 -5.62 -5.77
C THR A 83 1.60 -6.04 -5.28
N LEU A 84 1.54 -6.81 -4.20
CA LEU A 84 0.30 -7.20 -3.53
C LEU A 84 0.25 -6.61 -2.11
N VAL A 85 -0.76 -5.78 -1.86
CA VAL A 85 -1.11 -5.32 -0.51
C VAL A 85 -2.58 -5.67 -0.23
N GLY A 86 -2.81 -6.54 0.75
CA GLY A 86 -4.16 -6.94 1.13
C GLY A 86 -4.21 -7.61 2.50
N GLY A 87 -5.42 -7.76 3.05
CA GLY A 87 -5.65 -8.42 4.33
C GLY A 87 -5.65 -7.49 5.55
N LEU A 88 -4.95 -6.34 5.51
CA LEU A 88 -4.96 -5.42 6.65
C LEU A 88 -6.38 -4.93 6.97
N ASN A 89 -7.18 -4.58 5.95
CA ASN A 89 -8.58 -4.18 6.14
C ASN A 89 -9.43 -5.27 6.83
N ASP A 90 -9.13 -6.54 6.60
CA ASP A 90 -9.79 -7.67 7.24
C ASP A 90 -9.46 -7.74 8.73
N THR A 91 -8.18 -7.56 9.10
CA THR A 91 -7.74 -7.62 10.51
C THR A 91 -8.42 -6.55 11.39
N LEU A 92 -8.76 -5.41 10.79
CA LEU A 92 -9.47 -4.27 11.40
C LEU A 92 -10.99 -4.51 11.55
N ARG A 93 -11.52 -5.65 11.13
CA ARG A 93 -12.94 -6.00 11.31
C ARG A 93 -13.17 -6.63 12.69
N PRO A 94 -14.28 -6.31 13.38
CA PRO A 94 -14.57 -6.91 14.68
C PRO A 94 -14.65 -8.44 14.63
N LYS A 95 -15.34 -8.96 13.61
CA LYS A 95 -15.41 -10.38 13.27
C LYS A 95 -14.49 -10.61 12.06
N VAL A 96 -13.42 -11.36 12.25
CA VAL A 96 -12.47 -11.75 11.22
C VAL A 96 -12.08 -13.20 11.45
N ASP A 97 -12.02 -13.96 10.37
CA ASP A 97 -11.44 -15.30 10.34
C ASP A 97 -10.02 -15.18 9.79
N MET A 98 -9.03 -15.21 10.68
CA MET A 98 -7.63 -15.07 10.28
C MET A 98 -7.14 -16.27 9.46
N GLY A 99 -7.71 -17.46 9.65
CA GLY A 99 -7.38 -18.62 8.82
C GLY A 99 -7.81 -18.40 7.37
N ARG A 100 -9.01 -17.86 7.15
CA ARG A 100 -9.49 -17.48 5.82
C ARG A 100 -8.63 -16.37 5.20
N VAL A 101 -8.26 -15.34 5.97
CA VAL A 101 -7.41 -14.23 5.46
C VAL A 101 -6.06 -14.76 4.99
N ARG A 102 -5.41 -15.63 5.79
CA ARG A 102 -4.13 -16.24 5.43
C ARG A 102 -4.24 -17.16 4.22
N GLY A 103 -5.28 -18.00 4.15
CA GLY A 103 -5.50 -18.88 2.99
C GLY A 103 -5.74 -18.11 1.69
N LEU A 104 -6.46 -16.99 1.72
CA LEU A 104 -6.67 -16.14 0.54
C LEU A 104 -5.39 -15.37 0.14
N LEU A 105 -4.59 -14.95 1.12
CA LEU A 105 -3.28 -14.36 0.84
C LEU A 105 -2.34 -15.38 0.18
N GLU A 106 -2.31 -16.61 0.68
CA GLU A 106 -1.55 -17.71 0.10
C GLU A 106 -2.00 -18.00 -1.33
N GLU A 107 -3.31 -18.13 -1.59
CA GLU A 107 -3.85 -18.29 -2.94
C GLU A 107 -3.40 -17.17 -3.88
N ALA A 108 -3.45 -15.92 -3.43
CA ALA A 108 -3.00 -14.78 -4.23
C ALA A 108 -1.51 -14.88 -4.56
N VAL A 109 -0.67 -15.20 -3.58
CA VAL A 109 0.79 -15.31 -3.78
C VAL A 109 1.12 -16.46 -4.73
N GLU A 110 0.50 -17.63 -4.56
CA GLU A 110 0.75 -18.82 -5.40
C GLU A 110 0.40 -18.57 -6.87
N LYS A 111 -0.58 -17.71 -7.15
CA LYS A 111 -0.93 -17.30 -8.53
C LYS A 111 0.01 -16.23 -9.09
N LEU A 112 0.38 -15.24 -8.28
CA LEU A 112 1.14 -14.06 -8.75
C LEU A 112 2.63 -14.33 -8.86
N ALA A 113 3.23 -15.05 -7.91
CA ALA A 113 4.67 -15.29 -7.87
C ALA A 113 5.23 -15.88 -9.18
N PRO A 114 4.61 -16.92 -9.80
CA PRO A 114 5.09 -17.44 -11.08
C PRO A 114 4.73 -16.57 -12.30
N ALA A 115 3.90 -15.53 -12.14
CA ALA A 115 3.40 -14.69 -13.22
C ALA A 115 4.21 -13.39 -13.42
N CYS A 116 5.23 -13.15 -12.59
CA CYS A 116 6.11 -11.98 -12.67
C CYS A 116 7.57 -12.35 -12.39
N GLU A 117 8.50 -11.44 -12.70
CA GLU A 117 9.91 -11.62 -12.33
C GLU A 117 10.12 -11.40 -10.83
N GLN A 118 9.44 -10.42 -10.24
CA GLN A 118 9.53 -10.10 -8.82
C GLN A 118 8.16 -9.77 -8.22
N LEU A 119 7.69 -10.62 -7.31
CA LEU A 119 6.56 -10.30 -6.43
C LEU A 119 7.05 -9.49 -5.24
N VAL A 120 6.33 -8.43 -4.89
CA VAL A 120 6.58 -7.59 -3.71
C VAL A 120 5.37 -7.65 -2.78
N LEU A 121 5.63 -8.03 -1.53
CA LEU A 121 4.69 -8.03 -0.42
C LEU A 121 5.07 -6.94 0.59
N MET A 122 4.13 -6.55 1.45
CA MET A 122 4.38 -5.48 2.42
C MET A 122 3.83 -5.81 3.80
N ARG A 123 4.67 -5.58 4.81
CA ARG A 123 4.20 -5.42 6.19
C ARG A 123 3.74 -3.98 6.33
N SER A 124 2.45 -3.74 6.06
CA SER A 124 1.86 -2.40 5.95
C SER A 124 2.08 -1.54 7.20
N PRO A 125 2.26 -0.21 7.05
CA PRO A 125 2.49 0.67 8.18
C PRO A 125 1.22 0.81 9.03
N GLY A 126 1.40 1.21 10.29
CA GLY A 126 0.30 1.48 11.21
C GLY A 126 0.53 2.74 12.02
N ARG A 127 -0.47 3.63 12.07
CA ARG A 127 -0.42 4.86 12.87
C ARG A 127 -0.30 4.53 14.35
N ASN A 128 0.63 5.18 15.06
CA ASN A 128 0.75 5.03 16.50
C ASN A 128 -0.53 5.51 17.22
N GLY A 129 -1.05 4.65 18.11
CA GLY A 129 -2.19 4.98 18.95
C GLY A 129 -2.96 3.76 19.45
N PRO A 130 -3.83 3.94 20.48
CA PRO A 130 -4.46 2.85 21.22
C PRO A 130 -5.40 1.98 20.37
N VAL A 131 -5.93 2.53 19.26
CA VAL A 131 -6.78 1.76 18.34
C VAL A 131 -5.96 0.72 17.60
N MET A 132 -4.75 1.07 17.15
CA MET A 132 -3.89 0.15 16.40
C MET A 132 -3.36 -0.97 17.30
N GLU A 133 -3.01 -0.65 18.55
CA GLU A 133 -2.58 -1.64 19.56
C GLU A 133 -3.56 -2.79 19.74
N ARG A 134 -4.87 -2.50 19.64
CA ARG A 134 -5.91 -3.52 19.79
C ARG A 134 -5.88 -4.57 18.67
N PHE A 135 -5.44 -4.18 17.47
CA PHE A 135 -5.40 -5.07 16.30
C PHE A 135 -4.02 -5.67 16.04
N ARG A 136 -3.00 -5.21 16.78
CA ARG A 136 -1.60 -5.62 16.63
C ARG A 136 -1.40 -7.15 16.56
N PRO A 137 -2.01 -7.99 17.44
CA PRO A 137 -1.82 -9.43 17.34
C PRO A 137 -2.27 -10.04 15.99
N ARG A 138 -3.36 -9.52 15.41
CA ARG A 138 -3.87 -9.98 14.11
C ARG A 138 -3.02 -9.49 12.95
N MET A 139 -2.48 -8.28 13.06
CA MET A 139 -1.53 -7.75 12.09
C MET A 139 -0.24 -8.56 12.08
N GLU A 140 0.28 -8.89 13.26
CA GLU A 140 1.49 -9.71 13.40
C GLU A 140 1.28 -11.14 12.89
N GLU A 141 0.09 -11.74 13.08
CA GLU A 141 -0.26 -13.01 12.45
C GLU A 141 -0.27 -12.91 10.90
N LEU A 142 -0.83 -11.83 10.34
CA LEU A 142 -0.80 -11.57 8.90
C LEU A 142 0.64 -11.38 8.40
N PHE A 143 1.46 -10.62 9.11
CA PHE A 143 2.84 -10.32 8.73
C PHE A 143 3.73 -11.57 8.79
N ALA A 144 3.57 -12.42 9.80
CA ALA A 144 4.24 -13.71 9.84
C ALA A 144 3.87 -14.59 8.63
N CYS A 145 2.61 -14.55 8.19
CA CYS A 145 2.18 -15.25 6.97
C CYS A 145 2.82 -14.66 5.70
N ILE A 146 2.95 -13.34 5.62
CA ILE A 146 3.65 -12.65 4.52
C ILE A 146 5.11 -13.08 4.46
N ASP A 147 5.81 -13.10 5.60
CA ASP A 147 7.21 -13.48 5.67
C ASP A 147 7.42 -14.95 5.28
N ASP A 148 6.54 -15.87 5.73
CA ASP A 148 6.56 -17.28 5.31
C ASP A 148 6.33 -17.45 3.80
N LEU A 149 5.30 -16.81 3.25
CA LEU A 149 4.98 -16.86 1.83
C LEU A 149 6.12 -16.30 0.97
N ALA A 150 6.71 -15.20 1.39
CA ALA A 150 7.85 -14.61 0.70
C ALA A 150 9.06 -15.54 0.68
N ALA A 151 9.37 -16.19 1.82
CA ALA A 151 10.46 -17.16 1.90
C ALA A 151 10.22 -18.38 0.99
N ARG A 152 8.97 -18.85 0.88
CA ARG A 152 8.61 -19.99 0.01
C ARG A 152 8.63 -19.67 -1.48
N HIS A 153 8.24 -18.46 -1.85
CA HIS A 153 7.99 -18.07 -3.25
C HIS A 153 9.02 -17.08 -3.82
N GLY A 154 10.06 -16.72 -3.06
CA GLY A 154 11.09 -15.77 -3.50
C GLY A 154 10.59 -14.33 -3.63
N ALA A 155 9.50 -13.96 -2.94
CA ALA A 155 8.99 -12.60 -2.96
C ALA A 155 9.86 -11.67 -2.09
N VAL A 156 9.91 -10.39 -2.46
CA VAL A 156 10.53 -9.35 -1.63
C VAL A 156 9.50 -8.84 -0.62
N VAL A 157 9.88 -8.72 0.65
CA VAL A 157 9.04 -8.10 1.68
C VAL A 157 9.56 -6.71 2.02
N VAL A 158 8.70 -5.70 1.90
CA VAL A 158 8.98 -4.33 2.36
C VAL A 158 8.42 -4.15 3.76
N ASP A 159 9.31 -3.90 4.73
CA ASP A 159 8.93 -3.65 6.12
C ASP A 159 8.56 -2.19 6.36
N LEU A 160 7.28 -1.85 6.24
CA LEU A 160 6.77 -0.51 6.53
C LEU A 160 6.25 -0.39 7.97
N TYR A 161 6.18 -1.50 8.69
CA TYR A 161 5.61 -1.60 10.05
C TYR A 161 6.66 -1.37 11.14
N GLY A 162 7.86 -1.93 10.97
CA GLY A 162 8.95 -1.85 11.95
C GLY A 162 9.50 -0.43 12.16
N PRO A 163 9.82 0.32 11.09
CA PRO A 163 10.44 1.65 11.23
C PRO A 163 9.52 2.70 11.88
N PRO A 164 9.98 3.42 12.93
CA PRO A 164 9.15 4.38 13.68
C PRO A 164 8.58 5.53 12.83
N ALA A 165 9.27 5.89 11.74
CA ALA A 165 8.91 7.00 10.88
C ALA A 165 7.47 6.93 10.37
N LEU A 166 7.03 5.76 9.89
CA LEU A 166 5.68 5.58 9.33
C LEU A 166 4.60 5.45 10.42
N GLY A 167 5.00 5.22 11.67
CA GLY A 167 4.09 5.29 12.82
C GLY A 167 3.75 6.72 13.29
N ASP A 168 4.55 7.72 12.89
CA ASP A 168 4.34 9.11 13.29
C ASP A 168 2.99 9.65 12.77
N PRO A 169 2.11 10.20 13.62
CA PRO A 169 0.82 10.74 13.20
C PRO A 169 0.86 11.76 12.05
N ARG A 170 1.99 12.45 11.83
CA ARG A 170 2.19 13.40 10.73
C ARG A 170 2.34 12.74 9.37
N MET A 171 2.57 11.42 9.33
CA MET A 171 2.54 10.63 8.09
C MET A 171 1.12 10.30 7.63
N TRP A 172 0.10 10.57 8.45
CA TRP A 172 -1.28 10.16 8.21
C TRP A 172 -2.17 11.38 8.03
N ASP A 173 -3.10 11.29 7.09
CA ASP A 173 -4.04 12.36 6.78
C ASP A 173 -5.04 12.60 7.94
N VAL A 174 -5.92 13.59 7.80
CA VAL A 174 -6.94 13.95 8.78
C VAL A 174 -7.92 12.82 9.07
N ASP A 175 -8.04 11.85 8.16
CA ASP A 175 -8.81 10.62 8.34
C ASP A 175 -8.12 9.56 9.21
N ARG A 176 -6.85 9.80 9.60
CA ARG A 176 -6.04 8.97 10.50
C ARG A 176 -5.88 7.52 10.03
N LEU A 177 -6.17 7.24 8.76
CA LEU A 177 -6.19 5.91 8.17
C LEU A 177 -5.32 5.82 6.93
N HIS A 178 -5.23 6.88 6.13
CA HIS A 178 -4.42 6.91 4.92
C HIS A 178 -3.20 7.81 5.09
N LEU A 179 -2.15 7.52 4.32
CA LEU A 179 -0.92 8.30 4.34
C LEU A 179 -1.09 9.65 3.65
N THR A 180 -0.35 10.64 4.13
CA THR A 180 -0.15 11.90 3.39
C THR A 180 0.78 11.68 2.19
N ALA A 181 0.91 12.68 1.33
CA ALA A 181 1.88 12.69 0.23
C ALA A 181 3.31 12.32 0.68
N GLU A 182 3.74 12.80 1.86
CA GLU A 182 5.05 12.48 2.42
C GLU A 182 5.16 11.01 2.86
N GLY A 183 4.11 10.47 3.46
CA GLY A 183 4.05 9.04 3.80
C GLY A 183 4.15 8.18 2.54
N HIS A 184 3.37 8.51 1.50
CA HIS A 184 3.43 7.82 0.21
C HIS A 184 4.81 7.90 -0.46
N ARG A 185 5.48 9.07 -0.40
CA ARG A 185 6.85 9.22 -0.90
C ARG A 185 7.84 8.29 -0.19
N ARG A 186 7.73 8.14 1.13
CA ARG A 186 8.58 7.23 1.92
C ARG A 186 8.30 5.76 1.62
N VAL A 187 7.04 5.39 1.42
CA VAL A 187 6.69 4.03 0.96
C VAL A 187 7.30 3.76 -0.42
N ALA A 188 7.18 4.70 -1.37
CA ALA A 188 7.78 4.54 -2.68
C ALA A 188 9.31 4.37 -2.61
N GLU A 189 9.98 5.14 -1.75
CA GLU A 189 11.41 4.99 -1.48
C GLU A 189 11.76 3.63 -0.85
N ALA A 190 10.95 3.14 0.09
CA ALA A 190 11.18 1.83 0.70
C ALA A 190 11.08 0.69 -0.32
N VAL A 191 10.07 0.73 -1.19
CA VAL A 191 9.90 -0.27 -2.28
C VAL A 191 11.03 -0.15 -3.29
N TRP A 192 11.39 1.08 -3.67
CA TRP A 192 12.51 1.37 -4.57
C TRP A 192 13.82 0.73 -4.10
N GLN A 193 14.17 0.93 -2.83
CA GLN A 193 15.37 0.33 -2.24
C GLN A 193 15.25 -1.19 -2.10
N ALA A 194 14.06 -1.71 -1.76
CA ALA A 194 13.84 -3.16 -1.64
C ALA A 194 13.96 -3.89 -2.98
N LEU A 195 13.69 -3.20 -4.09
CA LEU A 195 13.93 -3.70 -5.46
C LEU A 195 15.40 -3.62 -5.90
N GLY A 196 16.31 -3.18 -5.01
CA GLY A 196 17.74 -3.15 -5.25
C GLY A 196 18.24 -1.89 -5.96
N HIS A 197 17.41 -0.85 -6.08
CA HIS A 197 17.86 0.42 -6.63
C HIS A 197 18.62 1.26 -5.59
N GLU A 198 19.57 2.06 -6.07
CA GLU A 198 20.30 3.02 -5.23
C GLU A 198 19.35 3.97 -4.49
N PRO A 199 19.52 4.18 -3.17
CA PRO A 199 18.71 5.10 -2.38
C PRO A 199 18.67 6.51 -2.95
N GLU A 200 17.47 7.09 -3.06
CA GLU A 200 17.28 8.52 -3.35
C GLU A 200 17.00 9.34 -2.08
N GLY A 201 16.74 8.66 -0.95
CA GLY A 201 16.64 9.29 0.35
C GLY A 201 16.49 8.31 1.50
N ASP A 202 16.53 8.82 2.73
CA ASP A 202 16.28 8.02 3.93
C ASP A 202 14.79 8.06 4.30
N TRP A 203 14.07 7.00 3.94
CA TRP A 203 12.65 6.86 4.27
C TRP A 203 12.38 6.53 5.74
N GLN A 204 13.39 6.04 6.48
CA GLN A 204 13.31 5.70 7.90
C GLN A 204 13.62 6.90 8.80
N SER A 205 14.12 7.99 8.24
CA SER A 205 14.44 9.23 8.96
C SER A 205 13.30 9.69 9.87
N VAL A 206 13.55 9.78 11.17
CA VAL A 206 12.54 10.25 12.13
C VAL A 206 12.37 11.76 12.00
N LEU A 207 11.12 12.22 11.94
CA LEU A 207 10.83 13.65 11.90
C LEU A 207 11.26 14.32 13.22
N PRO A 208 11.88 15.52 13.17
CA PRO A 208 12.22 16.28 14.36
C PRO A 208 11.02 16.44 15.32
N PRO A 209 11.23 16.41 16.64
CA PRO A 209 10.18 16.64 17.61
C PRO A 209 9.51 17.99 17.39
N THR A 210 8.18 18.01 17.36
CA THR A 210 7.38 19.23 17.33
C THR A 210 6.57 19.33 18.61
N ALA A 211 6.37 20.55 19.13
CA ALA A 211 5.54 20.76 20.30
C ALA A 211 4.12 20.20 20.06
N PRO A 212 3.55 19.47 21.03
CA PRO A 212 2.20 18.94 20.90
C PRO A 212 1.19 20.07 20.67
N PRO A 213 0.21 19.91 19.75
CA PRO A 213 -0.84 20.91 19.62
C PRO A 213 -1.60 21.06 20.94
N GLY A 214 -2.05 22.28 21.23
CA GLY A 214 -2.81 22.59 22.45
C GLY A 214 -4.06 21.71 22.59
N TRP A 215 -4.48 21.44 23.83
CA TRP A 215 -5.58 20.53 24.14
C TRP A 215 -6.90 20.89 23.44
N GLY A 216 -7.24 22.18 23.35
CA GLY A 216 -8.43 22.66 22.64
C GLY A 216 -8.41 22.33 21.15
N THR A 217 -7.27 22.58 20.48
CA THR A 217 -7.07 22.25 19.06
C THR A 217 -7.21 20.75 18.81
N ARG A 218 -6.69 19.92 19.72
CA ARG A 218 -6.81 18.44 19.65
C ARG A 218 -8.27 18.00 19.72
N ARG A 219 -9.04 18.52 20.68
CA ARG A 219 -10.47 18.15 20.85
C ARG A 219 -11.31 18.56 19.64
N LEU A 220 -11.07 19.75 19.08
CA LEU A 220 -11.76 20.19 17.88
C LEU A 220 -11.43 19.29 16.67
N ALA A 221 -10.16 18.88 16.53
CA ALA A 221 -9.74 17.95 15.49
C ALA A 221 -10.36 16.56 15.67
N ASP A 222 -10.49 16.05 16.91
CA ASP A 222 -11.16 14.78 17.20
C ASP A 222 -12.65 14.81 16.83
N VAL A 223 -13.36 15.88 17.17
CA VAL A 223 -14.78 16.05 16.83
C VAL A 223 -14.96 16.13 15.31
N ARG A 224 -14.11 16.89 14.62
CA ARG A 224 -14.13 17.01 13.16
C ARG A 224 -13.88 15.67 12.49
N PHE A 225 -12.85 14.94 12.94
CA PHE A 225 -12.53 13.59 12.48
C PHE A 225 -13.73 12.64 12.65
N ALA A 226 -14.33 12.62 13.85
CA ALA A 226 -15.44 11.74 14.15
C ALA A 226 -16.63 11.99 13.22
N LYS A 227 -16.98 13.27 13.01
CA LYS A 227 -18.10 13.68 12.15
C LYS A 227 -17.85 13.40 10.66
N GLN A 228 -16.65 13.69 10.16
CA GLN A 228 -16.36 13.68 8.72
C GLN A 228 -15.93 12.30 8.20
N HIS A 229 -15.26 11.49 9.02
CA HIS A 229 -14.65 10.23 8.57
C HIS A 229 -15.20 9.01 9.31
N LEU A 230 -15.20 9.02 10.64
CA LEU A 230 -15.56 7.85 11.44
C LEU A 230 -17.05 7.49 11.31
N VAL A 231 -17.96 8.45 11.50
CA VAL A 231 -19.42 8.21 11.43
C VAL A 231 -19.84 7.69 10.05
N PRO A 232 -19.46 8.33 8.92
CA PRO A 232 -19.79 7.81 7.60
C PRO A 232 -19.23 6.41 7.33
N TRP A 233 -18.04 6.11 7.84
CA TRP A 233 -17.43 4.79 7.72
C TRP A 233 -18.17 3.73 8.53
N ILE A 234 -18.62 4.04 9.75
CA ILE A 234 -19.49 3.14 10.54
C ILE A 234 -20.82 2.93 9.81
N GLY A 235 -21.45 3.98 9.28
CA GLY A 235 -22.71 3.87 8.55
C GLY A 235 -22.60 2.97 7.31
N ARG A 236 -21.52 3.10 6.54
CA ARG A 236 -21.21 2.20 5.43
C ARG A 236 -21.04 0.74 5.88
N ARG A 237 -20.32 0.52 6.99
CA ARG A 237 -20.15 -0.82 7.58
C ARG A 237 -21.46 -1.47 7.99
N LEU A 238 -22.38 -0.72 8.59
CA LEU A 238 -23.70 -1.25 8.99
C LEU A 238 -24.60 -1.59 7.78
N THR A 239 -24.37 -0.95 6.64
CA THR A 239 -25.13 -1.17 5.40
C THR A 239 -24.46 -2.13 4.43
N GLY A 240 -23.30 -2.70 4.79
CA GLY A 240 -22.52 -3.59 3.93
C GLY A 240 -21.89 -2.91 2.71
N ARG A 241 -21.95 -1.58 2.62
CA ARG A 241 -21.43 -0.80 1.47
C ARG A 241 -19.95 -0.47 1.67
N SER A 242 -19.15 -0.54 0.61
CA SER A 242 -17.77 -0.04 0.59
C SER A 242 -17.69 1.34 -0.06
N SER A 243 -16.66 2.12 0.28
CA SER A 243 -16.34 3.36 -0.45
C SER A 243 -15.85 3.10 -1.88
N GLY A 244 -15.49 1.86 -2.20
CA GLY A 244 -15.02 1.43 -3.51
C GLY A 244 -16.09 0.76 -4.39
N ASP A 245 -17.32 0.54 -3.89
CA ASP A 245 -18.36 -0.16 -4.65
C ASP A 245 -18.64 0.56 -5.98
N GLY A 246 -18.63 -0.20 -7.09
CA GLY A 246 -18.87 0.32 -8.44
C GLY A 246 -17.75 1.22 -8.98
N ARG A 247 -16.61 1.35 -8.29
CA ARG A 247 -15.47 2.11 -8.80
C ARG A 247 -14.53 1.22 -9.61
N PRO A 248 -14.16 1.62 -10.83
CA PRO A 248 -13.10 0.93 -11.56
C PRO A 248 -11.74 1.22 -10.93
N ALA A 249 -10.77 0.37 -11.24
CA ALA A 249 -9.36 0.65 -11.02
C ALA A 249 -8.96 1.96 -11.72
N LYS A 250 -8.09 2.76 -11.09
CA LYS A 250 -7.65 4.04 -11.67
C LYS A 250 -6.80 3.88 -12.93
N ARG A 251 -6.13 2.73 -13.08
CA ARG A 251 -5.33 2.40 -14.26
C ARG A 251 -5.46 0.89 -14.56
N PRO A 252 -6.57 0.47 -15.19
CA PRO A 252 -6.94 -0.95 -15.31
C PRO A 252 -6.11 -1.73 -16.33
N GLU A 253 -5.33 -1.05 -17.19
CA GLU A 253 -4.58 -1.67 -18.28
C GLU A 253 -3.07 -1.40 -18.11
N LEU A 254 -2.25 -2.40 -18.47
CA LEU A 254 -0.78 -2.29 -18.47
C LEU A 254 -0.29 -1.54 -19.71
N LEU A 255 -0.42 -0.21 -19.67
CA LEU A 255 -0.09 0.68 -20.77
C LEU A 255 1.21 1.46 -20.50
N PRO A 256 1.89 1.97 -21.56
CA PRO A 256 3.01 2.88 -21.43
C PRO A 256 2.70 4.01 -20.44
N TYR A 257 3.65 4.31 -19.56
CA TYR A 257 3.51 5.30 -18.51
C TYR A 257 4.57 6.38 -18.67
N GLU A 258 4.12 7.58 -18.98
CA GLU A 258 4.94 8.77 -18.93
C GLU A 258 4.70 9.42 -17.58
N ALA A 259 5.77 9.57 -16.79
CA ALA A 259 5.69 10.33 -15.55
C ALA A 259 5.15 11.75 -15.87
N PRO A 260 4.15 12.24 -15.12
CA PRO A 260 3.71 13.62 -15.28
C PRO A 260 4.92 14.55 -15.17
N ARG A 261 5.09 15.45 -16.14
CA ARG A 261 6.13 16.49 -16.04
C ARG A 261 5.71 17.46 -14.94
N GLY A 262 6.20 17.25 -13.72
CA GLY A 262 5.87 18.04 -12.54
C GLY A 262 6.96 17.97 -11.50
#